data_AF-A0A1G2KQF9-F1
#
_entry.id   AF-A0A1G2KQF9-F1
#
_cell.length_a   1.000
_cell.length_b   1.000
_cell.length_c   1.000
_cell.angle_alpha   90.00
_cell.angle_beta   90.00
_cell.angle_gamma   90.00
#
_symmetry.space_group_name_H-M   'P 1'
#
loop_
_entity.id
_entity.type
_entity.pdbx_description
1 polymer ?
#
loop_
_entity_poly.entity_id
_entity_poly.type
_entity_poly.pdbx_seq_one_letter_code
_entity_poly.pdbx_strand_id
1 'polypeptide(L)'
;MNEVQIDASGRILGRLATVVAKLLMGKGDAAFDYSKPGNMRVVVSHTDKLRVTGKKPLQKLYRRHSGFHGGLKETRYQDLFAKDSRRVLQAAVSGMLPKNKLRVVRLKQLVMYKDGVK
;
A
#
# COMPACT_ATOMS: atom_id res chain seq x y z
N MET A 1 -14.32 -11.56 11.13
CA MET A 1 -13.44 -10.70 10.29
C MET A 1 -12.06 -11.30 10.40
N ASN A 2 -11.51 -11.80 9.30
CA ASN A 2 -10.25 -12.54 9.36
C ASN A 2 -9.10 -11.54 9.34
N GLU A 3 -8.14 -11.68 10.25
CA GLU A 3 -6.98 -10.80 10.34
C GLU A 3 -5.72 -11.53 9.89
N VAL A 4 -4.94 -10.89 9.02
CA VAL A 4 -3.65 -11.40 8.56
C VAL A 4 -2.58 -10.36 8.87
N GLN A 5 -1.59 -10.80 9.65
CA GLN A 5 -0.42 -9.99 9.99
C GLN A 5 0.73 -10.32 9.04
N ILE A 6 1.39 -9.30 8.50
CA ILE A 6 2.49 -9.45 7.55
C ILE A 6 3.66 -8.58 7.97
N ASP A 7 4.83 -9.19 8.13
CA ASP A 7 6.07 -8.46 8.33
C ASP A 7 6.64 -7.99 6.98
N ALA A 8 6.86 -6.67 6.87
CA ALA A 8 7.42 -6.04 5.68
C ALA A 8 8.96 -6.06 5.64
N SER A 9 9.63 -6.49 6.72
CA SER A 9 11.09 -6.50 6.82
C SER A 9 11.78 -7.25 5.69
N GLY A 10 12.66 -6.55 4.95
CA GLY A 10 13.44 -7.15 3.85
C GLY A 10 12.63 -7.50 2.60
N ARG A 11 11.31 -7.29 2.60
CA ARG A 11 10.44 -7.58 1.45
C ARG A 11 10.54 -6.50 0.39
N ILE A 12 10.40 -6.91 -0.87
CA ILE A 12 10.35 -5.97 -2.00
C ILE A 12 8.96 -5.33 -2.04
N LEU A 13 8.92 -3.99 -2.01
CA LEU A 13 7.69 -3.20 -1.93
C LEU A 13 6.60 -3.61 -2.92
N GLY A 14 6.95 -3.78 -4.20
CA GLY A 14 5.97 -4.14 -5.24
C GLY A 14 5.40 -5.53 -5.04
N ARG A 15 6.25 -6.52 -4.72
CA ARG A 15 5.81 -7.91 -4.51
C ARG A 15 4.92 -8.03 -3.28
N LEU A 16 5.28 -7.35 -2.19
CA LEU A 16 4.46 -7.27 -0.99
C LEU A 16 3.10 -6.63 -1.30
N ALA A 17 3.09 -5.47 -1.97
CA ALA A 17 1.85 -4.76 -2.30
C ALA A 17 0.87 -5.63 -3.11
N THR A 18 1.37 -6.49 -4.01
CA THR A 18 0.52 -7.40 -4.80
C THR A 18 -0.17 -8.43 -3.91
N VAL A 19 0.57 -9.03 -2.97
CA VAL A 19 0.01 -9.99 -2.02
C VAL A 19 -1.04 -9.30 -1.14
N VAL A 20 -0.71 -8.13 -0.58
CA VAL A 20 -1.63 -7.34 0.24
C VAL A 20 -2.91 -6.98 -0.55
N ALA A 21 -2.79 -6.53 -1.79
CA ALA A 21 -3.95 -6.19 -2.61
C ALA A 21 -4.87 -7.40 -2.88
N LYS A 22 -4.30 -8.58 -3.15
CA LYS A 22 -5.07 -9.83 -3.33
C LYS A 22 -5.82 -10.22 -2.06
N LEU A 23 -5.16 -10.09 -0.91
CA LEU A 23 -5.75 -10.35 0.41
C LEU A 23 -6.91 -9.39 0.71
N LEU A 24 -6.72 -8.08 0.48
CA LEU A 24 -7.77 -7.07 0.67
C LEU A 24 -8.97 -7.25 -0.28
N MET A 25 -8.74 -7.77 -1.48
CA MET A 25 -9.83 -8.12 -2.39
C MET A 25 -10.60 -9.37 -1.95
N GLY A 26 -10.02 -10.22 -1.08
CA GLY A 26 -10.62 -11.49 -0.70
C GLY A 26 -10.46 -12.60 -1.74
N LYS A 27 -9.56 -12.44 -2.73
CA LYS A 27 -9.39 -13.42 -3.82
C LYS A 27 -8.88 -14.80 -3.39
N GLY A 28 -8.41 -14.93 -2.16
CA GLY A 28 -7.98 -16.22 -1.59
C GLY A 28 -9.10 -16.95 -0.84
N ASP A 29 -10.27 -16.34 -0.69
CA ASP A 29 -11.43 -16.94 -0.03
C ASP A 29 -12.34 -17.60 -1.09
N ALA A 30 -12.88 -18.77 -0.78
CA ALA A 30 -13.83 -19.47 -1.65
C ALA A 30 -15.15 -18.69 -1.78
N ALA A 31 -15.52 -17.90 -0.77
CA ALA A 31 -16.71 -17.05 -0.76
C ALA A 31 -16.50 -15.68 -1.46
N PHE A 32 -15.52 -15.56 -2.36
CA PHE A 32 -15.20 -14.32 -3.04
C PHE A 32 -16.35 -13.84 -3.95
N ASP A 33 -16.75 -12.58 -3.75
CA ASP A 33 -17.76 -11.88 -4.54
C ASP A 33 -17.20 -10.52 -5.01
N TYR A 34 -17.34 -10.22 -6.30
CA TYR A 34 -16.87 -8.98 -6.92
C TYR A 34 -17.62 -7.74 -6.42
N SER A 35 -18.90 -7.88 -6.06
CA SER A 35 -19.78 -6.79 -5.62
C SER A 35 -19.53 -6.39 -4.16
N LYS A 36 -18.98 -7.31 -3.37
CA LYS A 36 -18.74 -7.09 -1.93
C LYS A 36 -17.30 -6.67 -1.64
N PRO A 37 -17.09 -5.86 -0.59
CA PRO A 37 -15.76 -5.70 -0.02
C PRO A 37 -15.34 -7.04 0.62
N GLY A 38 -14.06 -7.40 0.51
CA GLY A 38 -13.55 -8.62 1.15
C GLY A 38 -13.68 -8.52 2.68
N ASN A 39 -13.73 -9.65 3.37
CA ASN A 39 -13.92 -9.71 4.83
C ASN A 39 -12.61 -9.78 5.62
N MET A 40 -11.49 -9.40 4.99
CA MET A 40 -10.15 -9.59 5.53
C MET A 40 -9.50 -8.25 5.89
N ARG A 41 -8.94 -8.18 7.10
CA ARG A 41 -8.12 -7.07 7.58
C ARG A 41 -6.65 -7.45 7.44
N VAL A 42 -5.86 -6.59 6.82
CA VAL A 42 -4.43 -6.84 6.64
C VAL A 42 -3.65 -5.84 7.47
N VAL A 43 -2.86 -6.36 8.41
CA VAL A 43 -1.98 -5.57 9.27
C VAL A 43 -0.56 -5.77 8.77
N VAL A 44 0.12 -4.68 8.41
CA VAL A 44 1.52 -4.70 7.97
C VAL A 44 2.39 -4.03 9.03
N SER A 45 3.39 -4.74 9.53
CA SER A 45 4.41 -4.23 10.45
C SER A 45 5.73 -3.96 9.74
N HIS A 46 6.63 -3.23 10.41
CA HIS A 46 7.97 -2.89 9.94
C HIS A 46 8.03 -2.23 8.56
N THR A 47 7.11 -1.31 8.24
CA THR A 47 7.10 -0.67 6.91
C THR A 47 8.38 0.13 6.61
N ASP A 48 9.12 0.56 7.63
CA ASP A 48 10.40 1.27 7.47
C ASP A 48 11.54 0.36 6.98
N LYS A 49 11.40 -0.97 7.10
CA LYS A 49 12.39 -1.96 6.65
C LYS A 49 12.11 -2.51 5.25
N LEU A 50 11.23 -1.86 4.50
CA LEU A 50 10.91 -2.21 3.11
C LEU A 50 12.09 -1.95 2.17
N ARG A 51 12.26 -2.85 1.19
CA ARG A 51 13.30 -2.74 0.17
C ARG A 51 12.70 -2.42 -1.19
N VAL A 52 13.45 -1.65 -1.97
CA VAL A 52 13.23 -1.41 -3.40
C VAL A 52 14.48 -1.77 -4.18
N THR A 53 14.28 -2.23 -5.41
CA THR A 53 15.36 -2.74 -6.27
C THR A 53 16.03 -1.62 -7.07
N GLY A 54 17.34 -1.71 -7.30
CA GLY A 54 18.09 -0.83 -8.20
C GLY A 54 18.16 0.63 -7.72
N LYS A 55 18.26 1.58 -8.66
CA LYS A 55 18.40 3.03 -8.38
C LYS A 55 17.08 3.76 -8.07
N LYS A 56 16.00 3.01 -7.82
CA LYS A 56 14.65 3.53 -7.55
C LYS A 56 14.56 4.48 -6.35
N PRO A 57 15.32 4.34 -5.26
CA PRO A 57 15.27 5.30 -4.15
C PRO A 57 15.50 6.75 -4.57
N LEU A 58 16.41 6.95 -5.53
CA LEU A 58 16.81 8.28 -6.01
C LEU A 58 15.98 8.74 -7.21
N GLN A 59 15.61 7.81 -8.09
CA GLN A 59 15.00 8.15 -9.38
C GLN A 59 13.46 8.18 -9.35
N LYS A 60 12.82 7.47 -8.41
CA LYS A 60 11.37 7.37 -8.39
C LYS A 60 10.75 8.65 -7.82
N LEU A 61 9.93 9.31 -8.63
CA LEU A 61 9.19 10.50 -8.27
C LEU A 61 7.70 10.17 -8.04
N TYR A 62 7.16 10.66 -6.93
CA TYR A 62 5.73 10.70 -6.65
C TYR A 62 5.19 12.07 -7.04
N ARG A 63 4.21 12.08 -7.95
CA ARG A 63 3.63 13.30 -8.50
C ARG A 63 2.20 13.46 -8.01
N ARG A 64 1.81 14.69 -7.67
CA ARG A 64 0.43 15.09 -7.46
C ARG A 64 0.20 16.48 -8.04
N HIS A 65 -0.99 16.73 -8.57
CA HIS A 65 -1.37 18.02 -9.11
C HIS A 65 -2.54 18.58 -8.30
N SER A 66 -2.52 19.87 -7.99
CA SER A 66 -3.62 20.53 -7.26
C SER A 66 -4.83 20.88 -8.14
N GLY A 67 -4.64 20.98 -9.45
CA GLY A 67 -5.66 21.42 -10.42
C GLY A 67 -5.42 22.82 -10.98
N PHE A 68 -4.59 23.63 -10.31
CA PHE A 68 -4.23 24.99 -10.75
C PHE A 68 -2.96 24.98 -11.61
N HIS A 69 -2.78 26.01 -12.44
CA HIS A 69 -1.55 26.23 -13.21
C HIS A 69 -0.33 26.29 -12.25
N GLY A 70 0.75 25.58 -12.60
CA GLY A 70 1.94 25.45 -11.72
C GLY A 70 1.72 24.57 -10.48
N GLY A 71 0.57 23.90 -10.36
CA GLY A 71 0.18 23.09 -9.20
C GLY A 71 0.83 21.71 -9.10
N LEU A 72 1.81 21.40 -9.95
CA LEU A 72 2.51 20.10 -9.94
C LEU A 72 3.50 20.05 -8.76
N LYS A 73 3.29 19.07 -7.87
CA LYS A 73 4.22 18.77 -6.77
C LYS A 73 4.83 17.40 -6.99
N GLU A 74 6.15 17.36 -6.97
CA GLU A 74 6.94 16.14 -7.06
C GLU A 74 7.64 15.87 -5.73
N THR A 75 7.75 14.60 -5.36
CA THR A 75 8.47 14.18 -4.14
C THR A 75 9.26 12.93 -4.47
N ARG A 76 10.56 12.90 -4.15
CA ARG A 76 11.38 11.70 -4.38
C ARG A 76 10.96 10.59 -3.44
N TYR A 77 11.18 9.35 -3.86
CA TYR A 77 10.89 8.18 -3.04
C TYR A 77 11.60 8.25 -1.69
N GLN A 78 12.89 8.59 -1.69
CA GLN A 78 13.70 8.67 -0.46
C GLN A 78 13.09 9.65 0.55
N ASP A 79 12.71 10.85 0.10
CA ASP A 79 12.11 11.88 0.95
C ASP A 79 10.75 11.43 1.51
N LEU A 80 9.91 10.83 0.64
CA LEU A 80 8.60 10.34 1.06
C LEU A 80 8.73 9.16 2.04
N PHE A 81 9.69 8.27 1.81
CA PHE A 81 9.95 7.11 2.65
C PHE A 81 10.48 7.51 4.03
N ALA A 82 11.42 8.46 4.07
CA ALA A 82 11.93 9.01 5.33
C ALA A 82 10.84 9.71 6.15
N LYS A 83 9.93 10.44 5.48
CA LYS A 83 8.79 11.09 6.14
C LYS A 83 7.76 10.08 6.66
N ASP A 84 7.25 9.22 5.77
CA ASP A 84 6.28 8.20 6.13
C ASP A 84 6.29 7.03 5.14
N SER A 85 7.03 5.96 5.49
CA SER A 85 7.10 4.72 4.72
C SER A 85 5.73 4.10 4.43
N ARG A 86 4.76 4.28 5.33
CA ARG A 86 3.39 3.76 5.17
C ARG A 86 2.72 4.37 3.95
N ARG A 87 2.96 5.65 3.65
CA ARG A 87 2.40 6.30 2.45
C ARG A 87 2.92 5.68 1.16
N VAL A 88 4.17 5.24 1.17
CA VAL A 88 4.80 4.60 0.01
C VAL A 88 4.13 3.25 -0.26
N LEU A 89 3.91 2.44 0.79
CA LEU A 89 3.22 1.16 0.68
C LEU A 89 1.74 1.36 0.32
N GLN A 90 1.06 2.30 0.98
CA GLN A 90 -0.33 2.64 0.73
C GLN A 90 -0.55 3.06 -0.73
N ALA A 91 0.32 3.92 -1.27
CA ALA A 91 0.25 4.35 -2.67
C ALA A 91 0.40 3.17 -3.63
N ALA A 92 1.32 2.23 -3.33
CA ALA A 92 1.51 1.03 -4.14
C ALA A 92 0.29 0.10 -4.11
N VAL A 93 -0.23 -0.21 -2.92
CA VAL A 93 -1.43 -1.07 -2.77
C VAL A 93 -2.65 -0.39 -3.41
N SER A 94 -2.82 0.90 -3.19
CA SER A 94 -3.91 1.71 -3.74
C SER A 94 -3.92 1.73 -5.27
N GLY A 95 -2.75 1.64 -5.91
CA GLY A 95 -2.63 1.49 -7.36
C GLY A 95 -2.95 0.08 -7.89
N MET A 96 -2.89 -0.94 -7.04
CA MET A 96 -3.20 -2.34 -7.39
C MET A 96 -4.67 -2.72 -7.16
N LEU A 97 -5.48 -1.83 -6.56
CA LEU A 97 -6.90 -2.03 -6.34
C LEU A 97 -7.75 -1.44 -7.49
N PRO A 98 -8.87 -2.09 -7.87
CA PRO A 98 -9.80 -1.56 -8.86
C PRO A 98 -10.30 -0.16 -8.50
N LYS A 99 -10.42 0.73 -9.47
CA LYS A 99 -10.87 2.13 -9.25
C LYS A 99 -12.40 2.21 -9.15
N ASN A 100 -12.96 1.73 -8.04
CA ASN A 100 -14.40 1.77 -7.77
C ASN A 100 -14.69 2.21 -6.32
N LYS A 101 -15.98 2.29 -5.93
CA LYS A 101 -16.41 2.68 -4.58
C LYS A 101 -15.86 1.73 -3.49
N LEU A 102 -15.68 0.45 -3.80
CA LEU A 102 -15.15 -0.56 -2.88
C LEU A 102 -13.67 -0.34 -2.54
N ARG A 103 -12.90 0.37 -3.39
CA ARG A 103 -11.48 0.67 -3.14
C ARG A 103 -11.26 1.38 -1.82
N VAL A 104 -12.12 2.34 -1.48
CA VAL A 104 -12.01 3.12 -0.24
C VAL A 104 -12.24 2.20 0.96
N VAL A 105 -13.23 1.31 0.88
CA VAL A 105 -13.54 0.33 1.93
C VAL A 105 -12.37 -0.66 2.11
N ARG A 106 -11.85 -1.22 1.02
CA ARG A 106 -10.70 -2.14 1.04
C ARG A 106 -9.44 -1.48 1.58
N LEU A 107 -9.20 -0.20 1.26
CA LEU A 107 -8.05 0.53 1.80
C LEU A 107 -8.19 0.83 3.31
N LYS A 108 -9.41 1.00 3.83
CA LYS A 108 -9.63 1.15 5.28
C LYS A 108 -9.31 -0.14 6.06
N GLN A 109 -9.37 -1.30 5.41
CA GLN A 109 -9.02 -2.59 6.00
C GLN A 109 -7.50 -2.83 6.06
N LEU A 110 -6.70 -1.99 5.40
CA LEU A 110 -5.24 -2.01 5.48
C LEU A 110 -4.78 -1.16 6.65
N VAL A 111 -4.15 -1.80 7.63
CA VAL A 111 -3.52 -1.14 8.79
C VAL A 111 -2.02 -1.30 8.68
N MET A 112 -1.27 -0.23 8.95
CA MET A 112 0.18 -0.21 8.75
C MET A 112 0.88 0.42 9.95
N TYR A 113 1.94 -0.23 10.41
CA TYR A 113 2.81 0.22 11.49
C TYR A 113 4.26 0.34 11.00
N LYS A 114 4.94 1.40 11.43
CA LYS A 114 6.33 1.67 11.07
C LYS A 114 7.31 0.68 11.71
N ASP A 115 7.13 0.43 13.01
CA ASP A 115 7.92 -0.47 13.83
C ASP A 115 7.19 -1.80 14.01
N GLY A 116 6.53 -2.03 15.15
CA GLY A 116 5.76 -3.24 15.47
C GLY A 116 4.27 -2.99 15.63
N VAL A 117 3.49 -4.06 15.62
CA VAL A 117 2.09 -4.05 16.09
C VAL A 117 2.14 -3.95 17.62
N LYS A 118 1.45 -2.98 18.20
CA LYS A 118 1.22 -2.92 19.66
C LYS A 118 0.12 -3.89 20.05
#